data_AF-A0A3D5Q7T4-F1
#
_entry.id   AF-A0A3D5Q7T4-F1
#
_cell.length_a   1.000
_cell.length_b   1.000
_cell.length_c   1.000
_cell.angle_alpha   90.00
_cell.angle_beta   90.00
_cell.angle_gamma   90.00
#
_symmetry.space_group_name_H-M   'P 1'
#
loop_
_entity.id
_entity.type
_entity.pdbx_description
1 polymer ?
#
loop_
_entity_poly.entity_id
_entity_poly.type
_entity_poly.pdbx_seq_one_letter_code
_entity_poly.pdbx_strand_id
1 'polypeptide(L)'
;EAPDLVIAEPQFHFDSNSWAIPSTEAEYRRGIRALRSYLDRLSATDQPSARFFARADNLNNWLADLETRLGSLSRVLGESVGKASVSDSVAQMNVDDPLAEEADGERVKTPWTKIDDAFYEARGTGWALLHIFRAVEVDFRKVLNDKNAMASVKQIIIELEGTQRPMWSPVVLNGSGFGIMANHSLTMAAYLSRASAAISDMRDLLSRG
;
A
#
# COMPACT_ATOMS: atom_id res chain seq x y z
N GLU A 1 21.36 2.09 15.32
CA GLU A 1 20.60 2.50 14.12
C GLU A 1 21.55 3.24 13.18
N ALA A 2 21.42 3.09 11.86
CA ALA A 2 22.34 3.74 10.92
C ALA A 2 22.05 5.26 10.87
N PRO A 3 23.04 6.15 11.08
CA PRO A 3 22.81 7.60 11.19
C PRO A 3 22.05 8.20 10.00
N ASP A 4 22.34 7.71 8.79
CA ASP A 4 21.67 8.16 7.58
C ASP A 4 20.18 7.76 7.53
N LEU A 5 19.82 6.61 8.09
CA LEU A 5 18.42 6.15 8.10
C LEU A 5 17.58 7.00 9.06
N VAL A 6 18.17 7.44 10.19
CA VAL A 6 17.55 8.41 11.12
C VAL A 6 17.27 9.74 10.42
N ILE A 7 18.11 10.13 9.45
CA ILE A 7 17.87 11.35 8.65
C ILE A 7 16.83 11.09 7.56
N ALA A 8 16.87 9.94 6.90
CA ALA A 8 16.06 9.64 5.72
C ALA A 8 14.58 9.39 6.06
N GLU A 9 14.31 8.60 7.09
CA GLU A 9 12.97 8.18 7.49
C GLU A 9 11.97 9.33 7.69
N PRO A 10 12.27 10.40 8.48
CA PRO A 10 11.32 11.50 8.65
C PRO A 10 11.06 12.25 7.35
N GLN A 11 12.03 12.30 6.42
CA GLN A 11 11.81 13.00 5.16
C GLN A 11 10.83 12.30 4.24
N PHE A 12 10.83 10.97 4.23
CA PHE A 12 9.84 10.22 3.46
C PHE A 12 8.45 10.23 4.08
N HIS A 13 8.32 10.69 5.32
CA HIS A 13 7.05 10.93 6.02
C HIS A 13 6.63 12.41 6.03
N PHE A 14 7.34 13.27 5.30
CA PHE A 14 7.01 14.69 5.22
C PHE A 14 5.70 14.93 4.46
N ASP A 15 4.94 15.97 4.86
CA ASP A 15 3.66 16.33 4.24
C ASP A 15 3.83 16.58 2.74
N SER A 16 3.06 15.84 1.93
CA SER A 16 3.10 15.93 0.47
C SER A 16 2.52 17.23 -0.08
N ASN A 17 1.78 17.99 0.72
CA ASN A 17 1.15 19.25 0.31
C ASN A 17 2.01 20.50 0.60
N SER A 18 3.14 20.34 1.31
CA SER A 18 4.00 21.46 1.68
C SER A 18 4.89 21.88 0.51
N TRP A 19 4.42 22.85 -0.28
CA TRP A 19 5.16 23.39 -1.43
C TRP A 19 6.12 24.53 -1.08
N ALA A 20 5.98 25.14 0.11
CA ALA A 20 6.70 26.35 0.52
C ALA A 20 8.05 26.05 1.21
N ILE A 21 8.19 26.29 2.52
CA ILE A 21 9.44 26.03 3.24
C ILE A 21 9.13 25.36 4.60
N PRO A 22 9.67 24.15 4.86
CA PRO A 22 10.43 23.31 3.92
C PRO A 22 9.51 22.74 2.83
N SER A 23 10.00 22.69 1.58
CA SER A 23 9.24 22.06 0.50
C SER A 23 9.41 20.54 0.54
N THR A 24 8.34 19.80 0.23
CA THR A 24 8.34 18.34 0.18
C THR A 24 9.44 17.80 -0.73
N GLU A 25 9.65 18.43 -1.88
CA GLU A 25 10.70 18.03 -2.81
C GLU A 25 12.09 18.16 -2.19
N ALA A 26 12.35 19.25 -1.45
CA ALA A 26 13.64 19.46 -0.81
C ALA A 26 13.92 18.41 0.28
N GLU A 27 12.92 18.08 1.09
CA GLU A 27 13.02 17.03 2.11
C GLU A 27 13.19 15.65 1.47
N TYR A 28 12.41 15.30 0.43
CA TYR A 28 12.60 14.04 -0.29
C TYR A 28 14.00 13.92 -0.90
N ARG A 29 14.52 14.99 -1.52
CA ARG A 29 15.90 15.01 -2.01
C ARG A 29 16.92 14.82 -0.89
N ARG A 30 16.67 15.36 0.31
CA ARG A 30 17.51 15.16 1.49
C ARG A 30 17.47 13.70 1.96
N GLY A 31 16.29 13.10 2.02
CA GLY A 31 16.11 11.68 2.34
C GLY A 31 16.83 10.78 1.33
N ILE A 32 16.69 11.05 0.03
CA ILE A 32 17.38 10.31 -1.04
C ILE A 32 18.91 10.40 -0.90
N ARG A 33 19.46 11.59 -0.57
CA ARG A 33 20.90 11.73 -0.36
C ARG A 33 21.38 10.89 0.82
N ALA A 34 20.66 10.90 1.94
CA ALA A 34 20.99 10.08 3.09
C ALA A 34 20.89 8.58 2.76
N LEU A 35 19.84 8.15 2.06
CA LEU A 35 19.68 6.75 1.64
C LEU A 35 20.81 6.29 0.69
N ARG A 36 21.23 7.13 -0.27
CA ARG A 36 22.37 6.83 -1.15
C ARG A 36 23.67 6.67 -0.35
N SER A 37 23.94 7.58 0.58
CA SER A 37 25.09 7.47 1.48
C SER A 37 25.06 6.16 2.30
N TYR A 38 23.89 5.74 2.76
CA TYR A 38 23.74 4.45 3.45
C TYR A 38 24.08 3.28 2.53
N LEU A 39 23.56 3.28 1.30
CA LEU A 39 23.82 2.25 0.30
C LEU A 39 25.30 2.19 -0.09
N ASP A 40 25.95 3.34 -0.29
CA ASP A 40 27.37 3.42 -0.61
C ASP A 40 28.21 2.75 0.49
N ARG A 41 27.93 3.06 1.77
CA ARG A 41 28.61 2.42 2.91
C ARG A 41 28.25 0.95 3.10
N LEU A 42 27.04 0.54 2.69
CA LEU A 42 26.62 -0.86 2.73
C LEU A 42 27.37 -1.69 1.67
N SER A 43 27.69 -1.08 0.53
CA SER A 43 28.45 -1.71 -0.56
C SER A 43 29.97 -1.67 -0.40
N ALA A 44 30.48 -0.86 0.53
CA ALA A 44 31.92 -0.69 0.76
C ALA A 44 32.55 -1.94 1.39
N THR A 45 33.39 -2.63 0.61
CA THR A 45 34.08 -3.87 1.04
C THR A 45 35.32 -3.60 1.90
N ASP A 46 35.90 -2.41 1.79
CA ASP A 46 37.15 -1.99 2.44
C ASP A 46 36.93 -1.42 3.85
N GLN A 47 35.78 -0.78 4.13
CA GLN A 47 35.42 -0.23 5.43
C GLN A 47 33.93 -0.46 5.76
N PRO A 48 33.55 -1.67 6.21
CA PRO A 48 32.16 -2.03 6.48
C PRO A 48 31.61 -1.28 7.70
N SER A 49 31.02 -0.12 7.45
CA SER A 49 30.45 0.80 8.46
C SER A 49 28.91 0.79 8.48
N ALA A 50 28.28 0.11 7.53
CA ALA A 50 26.83 -0.15 7.49
C ALA A 50 26.57 -1.66 7.36
N ARG A 51 25.46 -2.12 7.94
CA ARG A 51 25.00 -3.51 7.85
C ARG A 51 23.49 -3.54 7.64
N PHE A 52 23.03 -4.53 6.88
CA PHE A 52 21.62 -4.87 6.71
C PHE A 52 21.34 -6.19 7.43
N PHE A 53 20.33 -6.20 8.31
CA PHE A 53 19.95 -7.38 9.08
C PHE A 53 18.59 -7.88 8.61
N ALA A 54 18.59 -8.92 7.76
CA ALA A 54 17.39 -9.59 7.27
C ALA A 54 16.76 -10.46 8.37
N ARG A 55 16.03 -9.84 9.31
CA ARG A 55 15.35 -10.53 10.41
C ARG A 55 13.83 -10.61 10.19
N ALA A 56 13.24 -11.72 10.63
CA ALA A 56 11.81 -11.99 10.49
C ALA A 56 10.94 -10.95 11.21
N ASP A 57 11.33 -10.51 12.40
CA ASP A 57 10.59 -9.53 13.22
C ASP A 57 10.59 -8.14 12.60
N ASN A 58 11.75 -7.67 12.10
CA ASN A 58 11.84 -6.41 11.37
C ASN A 58 10.94 -6.41 10.13
N LEU A 59 10.95 -7.51 9.37
CA LEU A 59 10.09 -7.65 8.20
C LEU A 59 8.62 -7.69 8.60
N ASN A 60 8.25 -8.40 9.68
CA ASN A 60 6.88 -8.50 10.15
C ASN A 60 6.31 -7.12 10.57
N ASN A 61 7.11 -6.32 11.29
CA ASN A 61 6.71 -4.97 11.69
C ASN A 61 6.41 -4.09 10.47
N TRP A 62 7.31 -4.06 9.48
CA TRP A 62 7.08 -3.31 8.25
C TRP A 62 5.86 -3.81 7.45
N LEU A 63 5.64 -5.12 7.42
CA LEU A 63 4.46 -5.71 6.78
C LEU A 63 3.15 -5.32 7.47
N ALA A 64 3.15 -5.11 8.79
CA ALA A 64 1.97 -4.68 9.54
C ALA A 64 1.50 -3.27 9.12
N ASP A 65 2.45 -2.35 8.99
CA ASP A 65 2.17 -1.00 8.49
C ASP A 65 1.66 -1.05 7.05
N LEU A 66 2.25 -1.94 6.25
CA LEU A 66 1.89 -2.08 4.85
C LEU A 66 0.49 -2.65 4.64
N GLU A 67 0.10 -3.67 5.41
CA GLU A 67 -1.25 -4.24 5.39
C GLU A 67 -2.30 -3.16 5.64
N THR A 68 -2.08 -2.32 6.65
CA THR A 68 -2.98 -1.21 6.99
C THR A 68 -3.10 -0.22 5.84
N ARG A 69 -1.97 0.15 5.21
CA ARG A 69 -1.94 1.07 4.07
C ARG A 69 -2.65 0.52 2.84
N LEU A 70 -2.40 -0.73 2.46
CA LEU A 70 -3.04 -1.37 1.31
C LEU A 70 -4.54 -1.59 1.52
N GLY A 71 -4.93 -1.96 2.75
CA GLY A 71 -6.34 -2.07 3.14
C GLY A 71 -7.07 -0.72 3.01
N SER A 72 -6.46 0.37 3.47
CA SER A 72 -7.00 1.72 3.33
C SER A 72 -7.17 2.14 1.86
N LEU A 73 -6.13 1.97 1.03
CA LEU A 73 -6.20 2.28 -0.41
C LEU A 73 -7.28 1.45 -1.13
N SER A 74 -7.35 0.14 -0.83
CA SER A 74 -8.39 -0.74 -1.38
C SER A 74 -9.80 -0.26 -1.02
N ARG A 75 -10.01 0.13 0.24
CA ARG A 75 -11.31 0.65 0.71
C ARG A 75 -11.67 1.95 0.00
N VAL A 76 -10.76 2.92 -0.06
CA VAL A 76 -10.98 4.21 -0.75
C VAL A 76 -11.36 3.99 -2.22
N LEU A 77 -10.66 3.09 -2.90
CA LEU A 77 -10.98 2.71 -4.28
C LEU A 77 -12.34 1.99 -4.40
N GLY A 78 -12.70 1.13 -3.45
CA GLY A 78 -13.99 0.45 -3.40
C GLY A 78 -15.17 1.39 -3.13
N GLU A 79 -15.00 2.37 -2.24
CA GLU A 79 -15.99 3.41 -1.95
C GLU A 79 -16.19 4.35 -3.16
N SER A 80 -15.11 4.64 -3.89
CA SER A 80 -15.14 5.52 -5.08
C SER A 80 -16.07 5.03 -6.20
N VAL A 81 -16.42 3.75 -6.20
CA VAL A 81 -17.31 3.13 -7.20
C VAL A 81 -18.73 2.90 -6.67
N GLY A 82 -19.05 3.44 -5.49
CA GLY A 82 -20.38 3.35 -4.89
C GLY A 82 -20.73 1.97 -4.32
N LYS A 83 -19.74 1.11 -4.02
CA LYS A 83 -20.00 0.01 -3.08
C LYS A 83 -20.33 0.67 -1.75
N ALA A 84 -21.54 0.44 -1.27
CA ALA A 84 -21.87 0.71 0.11
C ALA A 84 -20.81 0.00 0.96
N SER A 85 -19.94 0.75 1.63
CA SER A 85 -19.40 0.25 2.87
C SER A 85 -20.61 -0.06 3.74
N VAL A 86 -20.50 -1.09 4.59
CA VAL A 86 -21.41 -1.16 5.74
C VAL A 86 -21.05 0.06 6.58
N SER A 87 -21.62 1.21 6.20
CA SER A 87 -21.47 2.45 6.90
C SER A 87 -22.01 2.21 8.30
N ASP A 88 -21.42 2.88 9.29
CA ASP A 88 -21.80 2.87 10.69
C ASP A 88 -23.31 3.16 10.92
N SER A 89 -24.06 3.51 9.87
CA SER A 89 -25.52 3.53 9.81
C SER A 89 -26.21 2.18 10.07
N VAL A 90 -25.57 1.03 9.78
CA VAL A 90 -26.14 -0.28 10.17
C VAL A 90 -26.02 -0.53 11.68
N ALA A 91 -25.08 0.13 12.36
CA ALA A 91 -24.96 0.07 13.82
C ALA A 91 -25.98 0.98 14.56
N GLN A 92 -26.73 1.81 13.82
CA GLN A 92 -27.80 2.68 14.34
C GLN A 92 -29.21 2.23 13.93
N MET A 93 -29.38 0.99 13.46
CA MET A 93 -30.72 0.44 13.29
C MET A 93 -31.38 0.27 14.67
N ASN A 94 -32.35 1.14 14.97
CA ASN A 94 -33.32 0.86 16.03
C ASN A 94 -34.11 -0.38 15.62
N VAL A 95 -33.84 -1.50 16.27
CA VAL A 95 -34.44 -2.82 15.97
C VAL A 95 -35.97 -2.83 16.26
N ASP A 96 -36.47 -1.79 16.94
CA ASP A 96 -37.85 -1.71 17.44
C ASP A 96 -38.82 -0.86 16.57
N ASP A 97 -38.37 -0.26 15.46
CA ASP A 97 -39.24 0.53 14.58
C ASP A 97 -39.30 -0.03 13.14
N PRO A 98 -40.33 -0.81 12.79
CA PRO A 98 -40.50 -1.38 11.46
C PRO A 98 -40.91 -0.36 10.38
N LEU A 99 -41.09 0.93 10.73
CA LEU A 99 -41.44 2.03 9.82
C LEU A 99 -40.37 3.12 9.73
N ALA A 100 -39.19 2.91 10.32
CA ALA A 100 -38.06 3.81 10.10
C ALA A 100 -37.74 3.80 8.59
N GLU A 101 -38.16 4.85 7.89
CA GLU A 101 -37.84 5.05 6.48
C GLU A 101 -36.35 4.81 6.30
N GLU A 102 -35.99 4.04 5.27
CA GLU A 102 -34.64 4.02 4.74
C GLU A 102 -34.27 5.47 4.46
N ALA A 103 -33.62 6.13 5.41
CA ALA A 103 -32.93 7.38 5.16
C ALA A 103 -31.96 7.02 4.05
N ASP A 104 -32.31 7.39 2.81
CA ASP A 104 -31.55 7.17 1.59
C ASP A 104 -30.14 7.62 1.92
N GLY A 105 -29.31 6.63 2.28
CA GLY A 105 -28.05 6.87 2.96
C GLY A 105 -27.27 7.75 2.03
N GLU A 106 -27.11 9.01 2.43
CA GLU A 106 -26.62 10.09 1.58
C GLU A 106 -25.37 9.54 0.89
N ARG A 107 -25.52 9.16 -0.38
CA ARG A 107 -24.44 8.52 -1.13
C ARG A 107 -23.45 9.62 -1.34
N VAL A 108 -22.53 9.79 -0.40
CA VAL A 108 -21.39 10.69 -0.51
C VAL A 108 -20.54 10.12 -1.63
N LYS A 109 -20.93 10.41 -2.87
CA LYS A 109 -20.10 10.19 -4.05
C LYS A 109 -18.92 11.11 -3.84
N THR A 110 -17.79 10.52 -3.48
CA THR A 110 -16.50 11.20 -3.50
C THR A 110 -16.40 11.95 -4.84
N PRO A 111 -16.11 13.27 -4.85
CA PRO A 111 -16.02 14.03 -6.08
C PRO A 111 -15.11 13.32 -7.09
N TRP A 112 -15.54 13.26 -8.36
CA TRP A 112 -14.87 12.51 -9.42
C TRP A 112 -13.36 12.85 -9.55
N THR A 113 -12.99 14.09 -9.22
CA THR A 113 -11.60 14.57 -9.24
C THR A 113 -10.70 13.91 -8.20
N LYS A 114 -11.24 13.34 -7.11
CA LYS A 114 -10.45 12.60 -6.10
C LYS A 114 -10.25 11.13 -6.46
N ILE A 115 -10.96 10.62 -7.46
CA ILE A 115 -10.90 9.22 -7.88
C ILE A 115 -9.62 8.95 -8.67
N ASP A 116 -9.29 9.84 -9.61
CA ASP A 116 -8.05 9.76 -10.38
C ASP A 116 -6.85 9.82 -9.44
N ASP A 117 -6.84 10.76 -8.49
CA ASP A 117 -5.76 10.90 -7.50
C ASP A 117 -5.55 9.62 -6.71
N ALA A 118 -6.62 9.05 -6.12
CA ALA A 118 -6.53 7.81 -5.36
C ALA A 118 -6.09 6.62 -6.22
N PHE A 119 -6.54 6.55 -7.48
CA PHE A 119 -6.13 5.50 -8.40
C PHE A 119 -4.65 5.58 -8.75
N TYR A 120 -4.13 6.77 -9.06
CA TYR A 120 -2.73 6.95 -9.41
C TYR A 120 -1.80 6.86 -8.19
N GLU A 121 -2.25 7.29 -7.01
CA GLU A 121 -1.56 7.04 -5.74
C GLU A 121 -1.44 5.53 -5.48
N ALA A 122 -2.54 4.79 -5.62
CA ALA A 122 -2.57 3.34 -5.49
C ALA A 122 -1.65 2.66 -6.51
N ARG A 123 -1.68 3.11 -7.78
CA ARG A 123 -0.81 2.58 -8.84
C ARG A 123 0.67 2.84 -8.55
N GLY A 124 1.02 4.05 -8.12
CA GLY A 124 2.38 4.43 -7.75
C GLY A 124 2.88 3.64 -6.55
N THR A 125 2.02 3.46 -5.53
CA THR A 125 2.28 2.61 -4.37
C THR A 125 2.55 1.18 -4.80
N GLY A 126 1.68 0.60 -5.64
CA GLY A 126 1.85 -0.75 -6.17
C GLY A 126 3.16 -0.94 -6.95
N TRP A 127 3.56 0.07 -7.74
CA TRP A 127 4.82 0.06 -8.47
C TRP A 127 6.04 0.05 -7.53
N ALA A 128 6.04 0.92 -6.51
CA ALA A 128 7.13 0.97 -5.54
C ALA A 128 7.24 -0.34 -4.75
N LEU A 129 6.10 -0.87 -4.29
CA LEU A 129 6.05 -2.13 -3.56
C LEU A 129 6.48 -3.32 -4.41
N LEU A 130 6.18 -3.33 -5.71
CA LEU A 130 6.62 -4.40 -6.60
C LEU A 130 8.15 -4.54 -6.58
N HIS A 131 8.88 -3.42 -6.63
CA HIS A 131 10.34 -3.42 -6.54
C HIS A 131 10.82 -3.83 -5.15
N ILE A 132 10.18 -3.34 -4.09
CA ILE A 132 10.53 -3.69 -2.72
C ILE A 132 10.32 -5.18 -2.47
N PHE A 133 9.21 -5.78 -2.89
CA PHE A 133 8.95 -7.21 -2.69
C PHE A 133 9.87 -8.10 -3.52
N ARG A 134 10.27 -7.68 -4.72
CA ARG A 134 11.32 -8.36 -5.48
C ARG A 134 12.67 -8.33 -4.75
N ALA A 135 13.01 -7.22 -4.08
CA ALA A 135 14.18 -7.17 -3.21
C ALA A 135 14.01 -8.05 -1.97
N VAL A 136 12.85 -8.04 -1.31
CA VAL A 136 12.53 -8.90 -0.15
C VAL A 136 12.66 -10.39 -0.50
N GLU A 137 12.19 -10.82 -1.68
CA GLU A 137 12.34 -12.21 -2.16
C GLU A 137 13.81 -12.66 -2.18
N VAL A 138 14.73 -11.74 -2.48
CA VAL A 138 16.17 -12.00 -2.55
C VAL A 138 16.82 -11.87 -1.17
N ASP A 139 16.67 -10.71 -0.53
CA ASP A 139 17.41 -10.33 0.68
C ASP A 139 16.95 -11.11 1.91
N PHE A 140 15.68 -11.51 1.96
CA PHE A 140 15.11 -12.32 3.05
C PHE A 140 14.97 -13.80 2.68
N ARG A 141 15.49 -14.27 1.53
CA ARG A 141 15.27 -15.64 1.02
C ARG A 141 15.43 -16.73 2.08
N LYS A 142 16.47 -16.64 2.91
CA LYS A 142 16.70 -17.60 4.00
C LYS A 142 15.54 -17.60 5.00
N VAL A 143 15.18 -16.43 5.54
CA VAL A 143 14.05 -16.27 6.47
C VAL A 143 12.75 -16.75 5.85
N LEU A 144 12.50 -16.41 4.57
CA LEU A 144 11.29 -16.80 3.85
C LEU A 144 11.18 -18.32 3.70
N ASN A 145 12.29 -19.00 3.41
CA ASN A 145 12.32 -20.45 3.31
C ASN A 145 12.15 -21.11 4.70
N ASP A 146 12.88 -20.62 5.70
CA ASP A 146 12.82 -21.13 7.07
C ASP A 146 11.40 -21.02 7.66
N LYS A 147 10.66 -19.97 7.30
CA LYS A 147 9.28 -19.70 7.74
C LYS A 147 8.20 -20.20 6.76
N ASN A 148 8.58 -20.87 5.67
CA ASN A 148 7.67 -21.31 4.61
C ASN A 148 6.80 -20.18 3.99
N ALA A 149 7.32 -18.95 3.96
CA ALA A 149 6.65 -17.74 3.50
C ALA A 149 6.93 -17.36 2.03
N MET A 150 7.75 -18.15 1.33
CA MET A 150 8.12 -17.89 -0.07
C MET A 150 6.92 -17.83 -1.02
N ALA A 151 5.91 -18.67 -0.79
CA ALA A 151 4.68 -18.66 -1.60
C ALA A 151 3.90 -17.35 -1.41
N SER A 152 3.79 -16.85 -0.18
CA SER A 152 3.11 -15.59 0.12
C SER A 152 3.80 -14.41 -0.55
N VAL A 153 5.13 -14.31 -0.50
CA VAL A 153 5.89 -13.25 -1.21
C VAL A 153 5.61 -13.26 -2.70
N LYS A 154 5.60 -14.43 -3.33
CA LYS A 154 5.30 -14.56 -4.76
C LYS A 154 3.87 -14.15 -5.08
N GLN A 155 2.91 -14.51 -4.23
CA GLN A 155 1.52 -14.08 -4.40
C GLN A 155 1.41 -12.56 -4.32
N ILE A 156 2.09 -11.93 -3.36
CA ILE A 156 2.12 -10.46 -3.24
C ILE A 156 2.67 -9.84 -4.54
N ILE A 157 3.80 -10.35 -5.05
CA ILE A 157 4.39 -9.87 -6.32
C ILE A 157 3.39 -9.98 -7.48
N ILE A 158 2.71 -11.12 -7.64
CA ILE A 158 1.73 -11.35 -8.71
C ILE A 158 0.57 -10.33 -8.62
N GLU A 159 0.04 -10.08 -7.43
CA GLU A 159 -1.05 -9.13 -7.24
C GLU A 159 -0.59 -7.69 -7.51
N LEU A 160 0.63 -7.33 -7.10
CA LEU A 160 1.23 -6.02 -7.38
C LEU A 160 1.51 -5.85 -8.88
N GLU A 161 1.94 -6.88 -9.62
CA GLU A 161 2.05 -6.82 -11.08
C GLU A 161 0.69 -6.58 -11.74
N GLY A 162 -0.37 -7.13 -11.16
CA GLY A 162 -1.75 -6.87 -11.56
C GLY A 162 -2.14 -5.39 -11.51
N THR A 163 -1.66 -4.64 -10.50
CA THR A 163 -1.88 -3.19 -10.37
C THR A 163 -1.25 -2.38 -11.50
N GLN A 164 -0.23 -2.93 -12.17
CA GLN A 164 0.53 -2.25 -13.21
C GLN A 164 0.05 -2.55 -14.63
N ARG A 165 -1.00 -3.36 -14.78
CA ARG A 165 -1.53 -3.73 -16.10
C ARG A 165 -1.83 -2.50 -16.97
N PRO A 166 -1.59 -2.58 -18.30
CA PRO A 166 -1.85 -1.47 -19.20
C PRO A 166 -3.32 -1.03 -19.14
N MET A 167 -3.53 0.29 -19.08
CA MET A 167 -4.85 0.90 -19.22
C MET A 167 -4.98 1.39 -20.66
N TRP A 168 -6.06 0.99 -21.33
CA TRP A 168 -6.33 1.41 -22.71
C TRP A 168 -7.00 2.78 -22.79
N SER A 169 -7.60 3.22 -21.67
CA SER A 169 -8.12 4.58 -21.49
C SER A 169 -7.04 5.46 -20.87
N PRO A 170 -6.91 6.74 -21.26
CA PRO A 170 -6.07 7.70 -20.55
C PRO A 170 -6.72 8.23 -19.26
N VAL A 171 -8.03 8.01 -19.08
CA VAL A 171 -8.82 8.46 -17.93
C VAL A 171 -9.30 7.25 -17.12
N VAL A 172 -9.35 7.37 -15.78
CA VAL A 172 -9.87 6.30 -14.92
C VAL A 172 -11.39 6.23 -15.07
N LEU A 173 -11.86 5.16 -15.72
CA LEU A 173 -13.27 4.85 -15.85
C LEU A 173 -13.78 4.03 -14.65
N ASN A 174 -14.87 4.48 -14.05
CA ASN A 174 -15.61 3.79 -12.99
C ASN A 174 -17.04 3.52 -13.45
N GLY A 175 -17.20 2.46 -14.25
CA GLY A 175 -18.51 1.94 -14.64
C GLY A 175 -19.30 1.34 -13.47
N SER A 176 -20.60 1.11 -13.67
CA SER A 176 -21.41 0.33 -12.73
C SER A 176 -20.96 -1.14 -12.73
N GLY A 177 -21.10 -1.85 -11.60
CA GLY A 177 -20.65 -3.24 -11.44
C GLY A 177 -21.27 -4.25 -12.41
N PHE A 178 -22.37 -3.89 -13.09
CA PHE A 178 -23.06 -4.69 -14.11
C PHE A 178 -23.15 -3.97 -15.48
N GLY A 179 -22.39 -2.88 -15.68
CA GLY A 179 -22.39 -2.09 -16.91
C GLY A 179 -21.36 -2.57 -17.94
N ILE A 180 -21.41 -2.00 -19.15
CA ILE A 180 -20.49 -2.31 -20.27
C ILE A 180 -19.13 -1.57 -20.11
N MET A 181 -19.04 -0.60 -19.19
CA MET A 181 -17.84 0.21 -18.95
C MET A 181 -16.88 -0.46 -17.98
N ALA A 182 -15.57 -0.29 -18.21
CA ALA A 182 -14.54 -0.74 -17.28
C ALA A 182 -14.69 -0.09 -15.89
N ASN A 183 -14.34 -0.83 -14.85
CA ASN A 183 -14.28 -0.33 -13.48
C ASN A 183 -12.84 -0.49 -12.96
N HIS A 184 -12.00 0.49 -13.30
CA HIS A 184 -10.57 0.47 -13.00
C HIS A 184 -10.33 0.56 -11.50
N SER A 185 -11.04 1.42 -10.77
CA SER A 185 -10.87 1.54 -9.32
C SER A 185 -11.24 0.25 -8.60
N LEU A 186 -12.33 -0.43 -8.99
CA LEU A 186 -12.70 -1.71 -8.38
C LEU A 186 -11.69 -2.82 -8.71
N THR A 187 -11.17 -2.83 -9.94
CA THR A 187 -10.14 -3.80 -10.35
C THR A 187 -8.86 -3.58 -9.56
N MET A 188 -8.43 -2.33 -9.40
CA MET A 188 -7.28 -1.94 -8.59
C MET A 188 -7.49 -2.32 -7.11
N ALA A 189 -8.65 -1.99 -6.54
CA ALA A 189 -9.03 -2.36 -5.18
C ALA A 189 -8.92 -3.88 -4.96
N ALA A 190 -9.39 -4.68 -5.92
CA ALA A 190 -9.31 -6.12 -5.83
C ALA A 190 -7.87 -6.65 -5.80
N TYR A 191 -6.97 -6.08 -6.62
CA TYR A 191 -5.53 -6.42 -6.57
C TYR A 191 -4.90 -6.06 -5.23
N LEU A 192 -5.13 -4.84 -4.73
CA LEU A 192 -4.58 -4.39 -3.44
C LEU A 192 -5.14 -5.20 -2.27
N SER A 193 -6.43 -5.55 -2.31
CA SER A 193 -7.05 -6.40 -1.29
C SER A 193 -6.42 -7.78 -1.23
N ARG A 194 -6.13 -8.40 -2.38
CA ARG A 194 -5.46 -9.71 -2.42
C ARG A 194 -4.00 -9.62 -2.01
N ALA A 195 -3.30 -8.54 -2.38
CA ALA A 195 -1.95 -8.28 -1.88
C ALA A 195 -1.93 -8.12 -0.36
N SER A 196 -2.89 -7.38 0.21
CA SER A 196 -3.04 -7.20 1.66
C SER A 196 -3.31 -8.52 2.39
N ALA A 197 -4.17 -9.38 1.84
CA ALA A 197 -4.43 -10.70 2.40
C ALA A 197 -3.17 -11.59 2.38
N ALA A 198 -2.43 -11.61 1.25
CA ALA A 198 -1.18 -12.35 1.16
C ALA A 198 -0.09 -11.81 2.10
N ILE A 199 -0.08 -10.50 2.39
CA ILE A 199 0.76 -9.90 3.43
C ILE A 199 0.36 -10.40 4.82
N SER A 200 -0.93 -10.40 5.15
CA SER A 200 -1.42 -10.94 6.43
C SER A 200 -0.97 -12.39 6.61
N ASP A 201 -1.17 -13.24 5.60
CA ASP A 201 -0.73 -14.63 5.62
C ASP A 201 0.80 -14.75 5.82
N MET A 202 1.57 -13.90 5.15
CA MET A 202 3.02 -13.85 5.31
C MET A 202 3.43 -13.48 6.74
N ARG A 203 2.76 -12.49 7.34
CA ARG A 203 3.02 -12.07 8.74
C ARG A 203 2.74 -13.20 9.72
N ASP A 204 1.65 -13.92 9.50
CA ASP A 204 1.29 -15.11 10.28
C ASP A 204 2.38 -16.20 10.20
N LEU A 205 2.95 -16.43 9.01
CA LEU A 205 4.03 -17.39 8.83
C LEU A 205 5.34 -16.92 9.49
N LEU A 206 5.66 -15.63 9.40
CA LEU A 206 6.88 -15.07 10.00
C LEU A 206 6.83 -15.04 11.53
N SER A 207 5.64 -14.88 12.12
CA SER A 207 5.44 -14.88 13.57
C SER A 207 5.45 -16.28 14.18
N ARG A 208 5.12 -17.30 13.40
CA ARG A 208 5.17 -18.71 13.82
C ARG A 208 6.62 -19.21 13.76
N GLY A 209 7.13 -19.73 14.87
CA GLY A 209 8.41 -20.44 14.97
C GLY A 209 9.42 -19.79 15.88
#